data_AF-A0A9P5SBC8-F1
#
_entry.id   AF-A0A9P5SBC8-F1
#
_cell.length_a   1.000
_cell.length_b   1.000
_cell.length_c   1.000
_cell.angle_alpha   90.00
_cell.angle_beta   90.00
_cell.angle_gamma   90.00
#
_symmetry.space_group_name_H-M   'P 1'
#
loop_
_entity.id
_entity.type
_entity.pdbx_description
1 polymer ?
#
loop_
_entity_poly.entity_id
_entity_poly.type
_entity_poly.pdbx_seq_one_letter_code
_entity_poly.pdbx_strand_id
1 'polypeptide(L)'
;MNYKAHLLVQMTSFVLIPVVVKAITVALGTGGKMNRALLAGMAITSATPTTISSNVVMTANALGNESLALFNAAMGSLLGVFISPLIVLVLLQGTPESPEGKHGMSYSKILRDLGTTILFPILFGQIYLYYFPRSVQWMKSRAHFPTLNSACLLILVWKVFCDAFHNHVFDKVRPLEIVVIGILEGAVFWAATFFLGIVARVRPRKVMILKIMQRARFLNHEREPSLLEHQSNASAVDTSVYPCTDLHLPRTGVPWCESMSKPDTVAILFCGATKSVAMGIPMIKILYTSGPGSSLAGLLATPLLIYHVEQLFFGAGMVSWLKKWVSRGEETLASFDPVPHTHGEDSLLNGNGHDSDHGRNRNKWSSTDRINYGATSVPVASSAAQ
;
A
#
# COMPACT_ATOMS: atom_id res chain seq x y z
N MET A 1 3.52 -8.33 -13.50
CA MET A 1 3.85 -7.14 -12.69
C MET A 1 2.76 -6.09 -12.90
N ASN A 2 2.04 -5.68 -11.85
CA ASN A 2 0.87 -4.79 -11.93
C ASN A 2 1.31 -3.32 -12.07
N TYR A 3 1.86 -2.94 -13.23
CA TYR A 3 2.34 -1.56 -13.50
C TYR A 3 1.29 -0.48 -13.21
N LYS A 4 0.00 -0.78 -13.40
CA LYS A 4 -1.14 0.06 -13.04
C LYS A 4 -1.13 0.46 -11.56
N ALA A 5 -0.89 -0.50 -10.68
CA ALA A 5 -0.87 -0.27 -9.23
C ALA A 5 0.31 0.62 -8.86
N HIS A 6 1.47 0.36 -9.48
CA HIS A 6 2.66 1.18 -9.27
C HIS A 6 2.41 2.63 -9.70
N LEU A 7 1.90 2.84 -10.92
CA LEU A 7 1.61 4.17 -11.42
C LEU A 7 0.56 4.88 -10.56
N LEU A 8 -0.52 4.21 -10.17
CA LEU A 8 -1.58 4.78 -9.33
C LEU A 8 -1.03 5.26 -7.97
N VAL A 9 -0.21 4.43 -7.31
CA VAL A 9 0.41 4.77 -6.03
C VAL A 9 1.36 5.96 -6.18
N GLN A 10 2.28 5.92 -7.15
CA GLN A 10 3.27 7.00 -7.33
C GLN A 10 2.60 8.31 -7.75
N MET A 11 1.63 8.29 -8.67
CA MET A 11 0.89 9.49 -9.09
C MET A 11 0.06 10.07 -7.95
N THR A 12 -0.56 9.22 -7.13
CA THR A 12 -1.32 9.73 -5.98
C THR A 12 -0.40 10.38 -4.95
N SER A 13 0.73 9.72 -4.65
CA SER A 13 1.69 10.21 -3.65
C SER A 13 2.42 11.48 -4.07
N PHE A 14 2.89 11.57 -5.32
CA PHE A 14 3.75 12.66 -5.81
C PHE A 14 3.04 13.72 -6.66
N VAL A 15 1.80 13.49 -7.08
CA VAL A 15 1.04 14.46 -7.89
C VAL A 15 -0.26 14.83 -7.20
N LEU A 16 -1.16 13.87 -6.99
CA LEU A 16 -2.52 14.18 -6.51
C LEU A 16 -2.50 14.85 -5.12
N ILE A 17 -1.84 14.22 -4.14
CA ILE A 17 -1.78 14.74 -2.76
C ILE A 17 -1.10 16.12 -2.72
N PRO A 18 0.10 16.33 -3.30
CA PRO A 18 0.71 17.65 -3.42
C PRO A 18 -0.19 18.72 -4.05
N VAL A 19 -0.88 18.41 -5.15
CA VAL A 19 -1.76 19.37 -5.84
C VAL A 19 -2.96 19.75 -4.96
N VAL A 20 -3.59 18.77 -4.30
CA VAL A 20 -4.70 19.01 -3.37
C VAL A 20 -4.23 19.88 -2.21
N VAL A 21 -3.07 19.59 -1.63
CA VAL A 21 -2.51 20.38 -0.53
C VAL A 21 -2.11 21.79 -1.00
N LYS A 22 -1.61 21.97 -2.22
CA LYS A 22 -1.38 23.30 -2.80
C LYS A 22 -2.67 24.12 -2.86
N ALA A 23 -3.76 23.51 -3.32
CA ALA A 23 -5.05 24.19 -3.38
C ALA A 23 -5.53 24.61 -1.98
N ILE A 24 -5.41 23.72 -0.98
CA ILE A 24 -5.76 24.01 0.42
C ILE A 24 -4.89 25.15 0.98
N THR A 25 -3.57 25.07 0.82
CA THR A 25 -2.63 26.06 1.37
C THR A 25 -2.79 27.43 0.71
N VAL A 26 -3.10 27.50 -0.59
CA VAL A 26 -3.43 28.76 -1.27
C VAL A 26 -4.76 29.32 -0.75
N ALA A 27 -5.80 28.50 -0.62
CA ALA A 27 -7.11 28.93 -0.13
C ALA A 27 -7.07 29.45 1.31
N LEU A 28 -6.24 28.84 2.18
CA LEU A 28 -6.05 29.30 3.56
C LEU A 28 -5.09 30.50 3.66
N GLY A 29 -4.11 30.58 2.76
CA GLY A 29 -3.13 31.66 2.71
C GLY A 29 -3.71 33.02 2.32
N THR A 30 -4.74 33.05 1.47
CA THR A 30 -5.43 34.29 1.06
C THR A 30 -6.20 34.95 2.21
N GLY A 31 -6.65 34.17 3.20
CA GLY A 31 -7.39 34.67 4.35
C GLY A 31 -6.52 35.36 5.41
N GLY A 32 -5.19 35.30 5.33
CA GLY A 32 -4.25 35.94 6.27
C GLY A 32 -4.28 35.41 7.71
N LYS A 33 -5.18 34.47 8.02
CA LYS A 33 -5.45 34.00 9.38
C LYS A 33 -4.55 32.86 9.83
N MET A 34 -3.73 32.24 8.99
CA MET A 34 -2.96 31.04 9.35
C MET A 34 -1.45 31.31 9.27
N ASN A 35 -0.68 30.77 10.21
CA ASN A 35 0.78 30.85 10.17
C ASN A 35 1.34 30.21 8.88
N ARG A 36 2.15 30.98 8.14
CA ARG A 36 2.66 30.57 6.81
C ARG A 36 3.66 29.43 6.88
N ALA A 37 4.44 29.34 7.95
CA ALA A 37 5.39 28.25 8.14
C ALA A 37 4.68 26.93 8.43
N LEU A 38 3.55 26.96 9.13
CA LEU A 38 2.72 25.78 9.32
C LEU A 38 2.09 25.30 7.98
N LEU A 39 1.60 26.23 7.16
CA LEU A 39 1.13 25.88 5.80
C LEU A 39 2.26 25.34 4.91
N ALA A 40 3.47 25.89 5.05
CA ALA A 40 4.65 25.37 4.35
C ALA A 40 5.02 23.96 4.84
N GLY A 41 4.93 23.70 6.15
CA GLY A 41 5.11 22.36 6.72
C GLY A 41 4.09 21.35 6.19
N MET A 42 2.82 21.75 6.02
CA MET A 42 1.79 20.91 5.41
C MET A 42 2.12 20.59 3.94
N ALA A 43 2.56 21.59 3.18
CA ALA A 43 3.01 21.39 1.80
C ALA A 43 4.22 20.45 1.73
N ILE A 44 5.21 20.61 2.61
CA ILE A 44 6.38 19.73 2.69
C ILE A 44 5.95 18.29 3.01
N THR A 45 5.07 18.11 3.99
CA THR A 45 4.51 16.82 4.39
C THR A 45 3.87 16.10 3.20
N SER A 46 3.08 16.84 2.42
CA SER A 46 2.42 16.32 1.21
C SER A 46 3.40 15.86 0.14
N ALA A 47 4.60 16.44 0.06
CA ALA A 47 5.62 16.08 -0.92
C ALA A 47 6.47 14.88 -0.50
N THR A 48 6.45 14.50 0.78
CA THR A 48 7.29 13.39 1.27
C THR A 48 6.88 12.05 0.64
N PRO A 49 7.85 11.13 0.45
CA PRO A 49 7.56 9.80 -0.07
C PRO A 49 6.82 8.94 0.96
N THR A 50 6.28 7.83 0.51
CA THR A 50 5.59 6.85 1.34
C THR A 50 6.51 6.07 2.29
N THR A 51 5.95 5.49 3.35
CA THR A 51 6.68 4.69 4.35
C THR A 51 6.89 3.24 3.93
N ILE A 52 8.05 2.64 4.19
CA ILE A 52 8.28 1.21 3.90
C ILE A 52 7.70 0.31 5.00
N SER A 53 8.13 0.51 6.25
CA SER A 53 7.84 -0.45 7.33
C SER A 53 6.36 -0.55 7.71
N SER A 54 5.70 0.57 8.02
CA SER A 54 4.28 0.56 8.44
C SER A 54 3.36 0.05 7.34
N ASN A 55 3.60 0.41 6.08
CA ASN A 55 2.77 -0.04 4.96
C ASN A 55 2.82 -1.55 4.76
N VAL A 56 4.01 -2.15 4.82
CA VAL A 56 4.16 -3.60 4.67
C VAL A 56 3.47 -4.32 5.82
N VAL A 57 3.70 -3.88 7.07
CA VAL A 57 3.09 -4.50 8.26
C VAL A 57 1.56 -4.37 8.25
N MET A 58 1.02 -3.19 7.95
CA MET A 58 -0.43 -2.98 7.90
C MET A 58 -1.08 -3.75 6.74
N THR A 59 -0.42 -3.83 5.59
CA THR A 59 -0.88 -4.63 4.46
C THR A 59 -0.91 -6.11 4.82
N ALA A 60 0.14 -6.64 5.44
CA ALA A 60 0.20 -8.03 5.90
C ALA A 60 -0.94 -8.34 6.88
N ASN A 61 -1.12 -7.48 7.89
CA ASN A 61 -2.16 -7.64 8.90
C ASN A 61 -3.59 -7.58 8.33
N ALA A 62 -3.77 -6.92 7.18
CA ALA A 62 -5.03 -6.79 6.47
C ALA A 62 -5.26 -7.87 5.38
N LEU A 63 -4.41 -8.91 5.31
CA LEU A 63 -4.42 -9.94 4.26
C LEU A 63 -4.22 -9.35 2.85
N GLY A 64 -3.44 -8.27 2.76
CA GLY A 64 -3.10 -7.59 1.52
C GLY A 64 -1.87 -8.17 0.82
N ASN A 65 -1.58 -7.66 -0.38
CA ASN A 65 -0.38 -8.05 -1.13
C ASN A 65 0.88 -7.36 -0.59
N GLU A 66 1.58 -8.04 0.32
CA GLU A 66 2.81 -7.54 0.95
C GLU A 66 3.92 -7.21 -0.05
N SER A 67 4.07 -8.04 -1.09
CA SER A 67 5.10 -7.84 -2.11
C SER A 67 4.84 -6.57 -2.92
N LEU A 68 3.58 -6.30 -3.24
CA LEU A 68 3.17 -5.07 -3.93
C LEU A 68 3.39 -3.84 -3.05
N ALA A 69 3.09 -3.93 -1.76
CA ALA A 69 3.32 -2.85 -0.81
C ALA A 69 4.82 -2.56 -0.64
N LEU A 70 5.64 -3.59 -0.43
CA LEU A 70 7.09 -3.46 -0.25
C LEU A 70 7.74 -2.81 -1.47
N PHE A 71 7.42 -3.29 -2.67
CA PHE A 71 7.98 -2.76 -3.90
C PHE A 71 7.56 -1.30 -4.16
N ASN A 72 6.28 -0.98 -3.98
CA ASN A 72 5.80 0.40 -4.14
C ASN A 72 6.40 1.36 -3.13
N ALA A 73 6.55 0.91 -1.88
CA ALA A 73 7.11 1.75 -0.85
C ALA A 73 8.61 1.99 -1.05
N ALA A 74 9.36 0.96 -1.47
CA ALA A 74 10.77 1.08 -1.83
C ALA A 74 10.97 1.99 -3.06
N MET A 75 10.18 1.79 -4.12
CA MET A 75 10.22 2.64 -5.32
C MET A 75 9.89 4.09 -4.97
N GLY A 76 8.82 4.33 -4.21
CA GLY A 76 8.43 5.67 -3.79
C GLY A 76 9.48 6.35 -2.92
N SER A 77 10.10 5.60 -2.00
CA SER A 77 11.20 6.14 -1.18
C SER A 77 12.43 6.51 -2.02
N LEU A 78 12.80 5.68 -3.01
CA LEU A 78 13.93 5.94 -3.90
C LEU A 78 13.67 7.15 -4.81
N LEU A 79 12.51 7.18 -5.47
CA LEU A 79 12.10 8.31 -6.31
C LEU A 79 11.98 9.59 -5.49
N GLY A 80 11.47 9.48 -4.26
CA GLY A 80 11.25 10.60 -3.36
C GLY A 80 12.51 11.35 -2.98
N VAL A 81 13.68 10.72 -2.98
CA VAL A 81 14.96 11.43 -2.71
C VAL A 81 15.18 12.57 -3.69
N PHE A 82 14.79 12.38 -4.96
CA PHE A 82 15.01 13.34 -6.03
C PHE A 82 13.75 14.16 -6.35
N ILE A 83 12.59 13.52 -6.32
CA ILE A 83 11.32 14.15 -6.73
C ILE A 83 10.74 15.03 -5.62
N SER A 84 10.82 14.62 -4.35
CA SER A 84 10.19 15.38 -3.25
C SER A 84 10.74 16.81 -3.10
N PRO A 85 12.07 17.05 -3.16
CA PRO A 85 12.62 18.41 -3.10
C PRO A 85 12.08 19.30 -4.22
N LEU A 86 11.98 18.78 -5.45
CA LEU A 86 11.39 19.51 -6.58
C LEU A 86 9.93 19.88 -6.32
N ILE A 87 9.14 18.93 -5.82
CA ILE A 87 7.74 19.19 -5.49
C ILE A 87 7.68 20.28 -4.43
N VAL A 88 8.49 20.24 -3.37
CA VAL A 88 8.52 21.28 -2.34
C VAL A 88 8.83 22.65 -2.94
N LEU A 89 9.82 22.75 -3.83
CA LEU A 89 10.17 24.01 -4.50
C LEU A 89 9.00 24.57 -5.30
N VAL A 90 8.32 23.73 -6.08
CA VAL A 90 7.13 24.12 -6.86
C VAL A 90 5.95 24.49 -5.95
N LEU A 91 5.71 23.71 -4.89
CA LEU A 91 4.61 23.97 -3.94
C LEU A 91 4.81 25.27 -3.17
N LEU A 92 6.05 25.63 -2.85
CA LEU A 92 6.36 26.82 -2.06
C LEU A 92 6.78 28.02 -2.92
N GLN A 93 6.80 27.88 -4.25
CA GLN A 93 7.13 28.96 -5.16
C GLN A 93 6.24 30.18 -4.91
N GLY A 94 6.86 31.37 -4.82
CA GLY A 94 6.17 32.62 -4.55
C GLY A 94 5.73 32.83 -3.09
N THR A 95 6.07 31.92 -2.18
CA THR A 95 5.80 32.08 -0.74
C THR A 95 7.08 32.56 -0.01
N PRO A 96 6.95 33.28 1.13
CA PRO A 96 8.12 33.71 1.92
C PRO A 96 8.97 32.55 2.48
N GLU A 97 8.36 31.38 2.60
CA GLU A 97 8.98 30.14 3.07
C GLU A 97 9.54 29.30 1.91
N SER A 98 9.61 29.85 0.69
CA SER A 98 10.27 29.15 -0.40
C SER A 98 11.74 28.91 -0.04
N PRO A 99 12.25 27.67 -0.19
CA PRO A 99 13.67 27.39 0.00
C PRO A 99 14.58 28.20 -0.95
N GLU A 100 14.01 28.69 -2.07
CA GLU A 100 14.70 29.50 -3.08
C GLU A 100 14.26 30.97 -3.02
N GLY A 101 15.19 31.87 -2.70
CA GLY A 101 14.98 33.32 -2.80
C GLY A 101 15.58 34.17 -1.68
N LYS A 102 16.10 33.57 -0.61
CA LYS A 102 16.86 34.33 0.40
C LYS A 102 18.37 34.05 0.46
N HIS A 103 18.89 32.92 -0.10
CA HIS A 103 20.32 32.56 0.05
C HIS A 103 20.99 31.79 -1.11
N GLY A 104 20.67 32.03 -2.38
CA GLY A 104 21.54 31.65 -3.52
C GLY A 104 22.02 30.18 -3.62
N MET A 105 21.38 29.23 -2.93
CA MET A 105 21.80 27.82 -2.98
C MET A 105 21.37 27.20 -4.30
N SER A 106 22.34 26.67 -5.04
CA SER A 106 22.06 25.90 -6.26
C SER A 106 21.28 24.63 -5.91
N TYR A 107 20.19 24.36 -6.63
CA TYR A 107 19.42 23.12 -6.57
C TYR A 107 20.31 21.85 -6.63
N SER A 108 21.40 21.92 -7.40
CA SER A 108 22.44 20.87 -7.47
C SER A 108 23.01 20.50 -6.10
N LYS A 109 23.22 21.50 -5.23
CA LYS A 109 23.76 21.29 -3.88
C LYS A 109 22.74 20.58 -2.99
N ILE A 110 21.48 21.00 -3.03
CA ILE A 110 20.39 20.38 -2.27
C ILE A 110 20.25 18.91 -2.65
N LEU A 111 20.23 18.61 -3.96
CA LEU A 111 20.19 17.23 -4.45
C LEU A 111 21.41 16.42 -4.02
N ARG A 112 22.62 17.00 -4.08
CA ARG A 112 23.85 16.32 -3.66
C ARG A 112 23.83 16.00 -2.17
N ASP A 113 23.40 16.94 -1.34
CA ASP A 113 23.38 16.80 0.12
C ASP A 113 22.30 15.80 0.56
N LEU A 114 21.09 15.87 0.00
CA LEU A 114 20.02 14.87 0.24
C LEU A 114 20.41 13.50 -0.30
N GLY A 115 20.87 13.45 -1.55
CA GLY A 115 21.27 12.23 -2.22
C GLY A 115 22.35 11.52 -1.43
N THR A 116 23.36 12.25 -0.95
CA THR A 116 24.42 11.67 -0.11
C THR A 116 23.87 11.24 1.25
N THR A 117 23.04 12.05 1.92
CA THR A 117 22.52 11.70 3.26
C THR A 117 21.62 10.46 3.23
N ILE A 118 20.84 10.26 2.17
CA ILE A 118 19.83 9.20 2.11
C ILE A 118 20.28 8.00 1.25
N LEU A 119 20.88 8.23 0.07
CA LEU A 119 21.29 7.12 -0.80
C LEU A 119 22.58 6.46 -0.32
N PHE A 120 23.52 7.21 0.28
CA PHE A 120 24.77 6.60 0.74
C PHE A 120 24.53 5.47 1.76
N PRO A 121 23.72 5.64 2.83
CA PRO A 121 23.40 4.54 3.74
C PRO A 121 22.70 3.36 3.06
N ILE A 122 21.80 3.64 2.09
CA ILE A 122 21.08 2.59 1.35
C ILE A 122 22.05 1.78 0.47
N LEU A 123 22.90 2.46 -0.30
CA LEU A 123 23.90 1.83 -1.16
C LEU A 123 24.92 1.06 -0.34
N PHE A 124 25.41 1.65 0.74
CA PHE A 124 26.33 0.98 1.67
C PHE A 124 25.69 -0.27 2.27
N GLY A 125 24.43 -0.17 2.72
CA GLY A 125 23.66 -1.30 3.21
C GLY A 125 23.49 -2.40 2.16
N GLN A 126 23.14 -2.05 0.92
CA GLN A 126 22.95 -3.00 -0.17
C GLN A 126 24.26 -3.70 -0.58
N ILE A 127 25.36 -2.96 -0.65
CA ILE A 127 26.70 -3.48 -0.90
C ILE A 127 27.10 -4.45 0.22
N TYR A 128 26.87 -4.07 1.48
CA TYR A 128 27.15 -4.94 2.62
C TYR A 128 26.30 -6.21 2.62
N LEU A 129 25.01 -6.11 2.28
CA LEU A 129 24.11 -7.25 2.11
C LEU A 129 24.58 -8.23 1.03
N TYR A 130 25.16 -7.71 -0.05
CA TYR A 130 25.68 -8.51 -1.16
C TYR A 130 26.97 -9.25 -0.79
N TYR A 131 27.95 -8.56 -0.20
CA TYR A 131 29.26 -9.15 0.12
C TYR A 131 29.28 -9.99 1.40
N PHE A 132 28.43 -9.70 2.40
CA PHE A 132 28.48 -10.34 3.72
C PHE A 132 27.15 -10.97 4.17
N PRO A 133 26.54 -11.89 3.39
CA PRO A 133 25.23 -12.46 3.73
C PRO A 133 25.22 -13.25 5.05
N ARG A 134 26.33 -13.91 5.42
CA ARG A 134 26.45 -14.66 6.68
C ARG A 134 26.38 -13.74 7.91
N SER A 135 27.10 -12.61 7.88
CA SER A 135 27.08 -11.62 8.95
C SER A 135 25.69 -11.01 9.14
N VAL A 136 24.97 -10.79 8.04
CA VAL A 136 23.60 -10.27 8.05
C VAL A 136 22.63 -11.27 8.66
N GLN A 137 22.73 -12.56 8.32
CA GLN A 137 21.89 -13.60 8.91
C GLN A 137 22.11 -13.72 10.42
N TRP A 138 23.37 -13.66 10.86
CA TRP A 138 23.71 -13.60 12.29
C TRP A 138 23.11 -12.35 12.96
N MET A 139 23.19 -11.19 12.30
CA MET A 139 22.61 -9.96 12.84
C MET A 139 21.09 -10.04 12.93
N LYS A 140 20.42 -10.67 11.95
CA LYS A 140 18.97 -10.93 11.96
C LYS A 140 18.54 -11.87 13.10
N SER A 141 19.37 -12.84 13.48
CA SER A 141 19.05 -13.73 14.61
C SER A 141 19.30 -13.07 15.97
N ARG A 142 20.22 -12.10 16.06
CA ARG A 142 20.54 -11.39 17.31
C ARG A 142 19.74 -10.11 17.54
N ALA A 143 19.43 -9.37 16.48
CA ALA A 143 18.82 -8.04 16.54
C ALA A 143 17.44 -8.01 15.86
N HIS A 144 16.46 -7.45 16.56
CA HIS A 144 15.11 -7.29 16.03
C HIS A 144 14.98 -5.96 15.26
N PHE A 145 15.31 -5.98 13.96
CA PHE A 145 15.33 -4.79 13.10
C PHE A 145 14.06 -3.92 13.13
N PRO A 146 12.83 -4.47 13.18
CA PRO A 146 11.62 -3.66 13.31
C PRO A 146 11.59 -2.79 14.58
N THR A 147 12.05 -3.35 15.71
CA THR A 147 12.13 -2.64 16.99
C THR A 147 13.21 -1.57 16.95
N LEU A 148 14.38 -1.88 16.39
CA LEU A 148 15.45 -0.89 16.21
C LEU A 148 15.02 0.27 15.32
N ASN A 149 14.37 -0.02 14.19
CA ASN A 149 13.81 1.02 13.32
C ASN A 149 12.81 1.91 14.06
N SER A 150 11.90 1.29 14.83
CA SER A 150 10.90 2.02 15.63
C SER A 150 11.55 2.87 16.73
N ALA A 151 12.60 2.36 17.40
CA ALA A 151 13.36 3.10 18.39
C ALA A 151 14.09 4.31 17.77
N CYS A 152 14.73 4.14 16.61
CA CYS A 152 15.37 5.24 15.88
C CYS A 152 14.36 6.30 15.45
N LEU A 153 13.18 5.90 14.96
CA LEU A 153 12.09 6.82 14.63
C LEU A 153 11.59 7.59 15.85
N LEU A 154 11.42 6.91 16.99
CA LEU A 154 10.99 7.55 18.23
C LEU A 154 12.03 8.57 18.71
N ILE A 155 13.31 8.23 18.68
CA ILE A 155 14.42 9.14 19.01
C ILE A 155 14.44 10.34 18.04
N LEU A 156 14.21 10.11 16.75
CA LEU A 156 14.15 11.18 15.74
C LEU A 156 13.02 12.17 16.05
N VAL A 157 11.81 11.67 16.30
CA VAL A 157 10.64 12.49 16.66
C VAL A 157 10.90 13.24 17.97
N TRP A 158 11.42 12.55 18.98
CA TRP A 158 11.80 13.15 20.27
C TRP A 158 12.79 14.29 20.09
N LYS A 159 13.86 14.08 19.30
CA LYS A 159 14.87 15.11 19.00
C LYS A 159 14.25 16.35 18.37
N VAL A 160 13.37 16.17 17.37
CA VAL A 160 12.70 17.29 16.69
C VAL A 160 11.79 18.06 17.66
N PHE A 161 11.10 17.35 18.54
CA PHE A 161 10.27 17.96 19.58
C PHE A 161 11.12 18.76 20.56
N CYS A 162 12.22 18.19 21.07
CA CYS A 162 13.16 18.89 21.93
C CYS A 162 13.71 20.17 21.27
N ASP A 163 14.11 20.10 20.00
CA ASP A 163 14.56 21.29 19.24
C ASP A 163 13.44 22.35 19.18
N ALA A 164 12.18 21.95 18.94
CA ALA A 164 11.06 22.88 18.83
C ALA A 164 10.74 23.60 20.15
N PHE A 165 10.80 22.89 21.28
CA PHE A 165 10.64 23.48 22.62
C PHE A 165 11.82 24.39 22.98
N HIS A 166 13.04 23.95 22.70
CA HIS A 166 14.24 24.74 22.96
C HIS A 166 14.24 26.07 22.18
N ASN A 167 13.69 26.07 20.97
CA ASN A 167 13.61 27.25 20.11
C ASN A 167 12.32 28.07 20.30
N HIS A 168 11.49 27.77 21.32
CA HIS A 168 10.25 28.50 21.59
C HIS A 168 9.33 28.64 20.37
N VAL A 169 9.26 27.56 19.57
CA VAL A 169 8.55 27.58 18.28
C VAL A 169 7.04 27.66 18.45
N PHE A 170 6.51 27.02 19.49
CA PHE A 170 5.07 26.98 19.78
C PHE A 170 4.52 28.32 20.27
N ASP A 171 5.36 29.21 20.81
CA ASP A 171 4.97 30.56 21.23
C ASP A 171 4.59 31.45 20.03
N LYS A 172 5.03 31.05 18.82
CA LYS A 172 4.80 31.78 17.56
C LYS A 172 3.58 31.28 16.79
N VAL A 173 2.85 30.29 17.33
CA VAL A 173 1.67 29.69 16.70
C VAL A 173 0.52 29.57 17.66
N ARG A 174 -0.71 29.70 17.12
CA ARG A 174 -1.90 29.53 17.96
C ARG A 174 -2.25 28.05 18.01
N PRO A 175 -2.63 27.49 19.17
CA PRO A 175 -3.01 26.07 19.26
C PRO A 175 -4.11 25.65 18.28
N LEU A 176 -5.04 26.55 17.98
CA LEU A 176 -6.10 26.32 16.99
C LEU A 176 -5.55 26.03 15.59
N GLU A 177 -4.44 26.65 15.20
CA GLU A 177 -3.80 26.46 13.89
C GLU A 177 -3.28 25.03 13.74
N ILE A 178 -2.70 24.49 14.81
CA ILE A 178 -2.20 23.12 14.89
C ILE A 178 -3.36 22.13 14.74
N VAL A 179 -4.46 22.36 15.46
CA VAL A 179 -5.67 21.52 15.38
C VAL A 179 -6.28 21.54 13.98
N VAL A 180 -6.41 22.73 13.38
CA VAL A 180 -6.95 22.87 12.01
C VAL A 180 -6.07 22.13 11.01
N ILE A 181 -4.75 22.19 11.15
CA ILE A 181 -3.85 21.45 10.26
C ILE A 181 -3.99 19.94 10.43
N GLY A 182 -4.05 19.43 11.66
CA GLY A 182 -4.29 17.99 11.88
C GLY A 182 -5.59 17.53 11.24
N ILE A 183 -6.69 18.28 11.42
CA ILE A 183 -7.98 17.96 10.77
C ILE A 183 -7.84 17.95 9.24
N LEU A 184 -7.16 18.92 8.65
CA LEU A 184 -6.97 19.01 7.20
C LEU A 184 -6.09 17.86 6.69
N GLU A 185 -5.02 17.52 7.39
CA GLU A 185 -4.13 16.42 7.05
C GLU A 185 -4.83 15.07 7.12
N GLY A 186 -5.57 14.81 8.20
CA GLY A 186 -6.45 13.65 8.32
C GLY A 186 -7.50 13.60 7.22
N ALA A 187 -8.12 14.74 6.87
CA ALA A 187 -9.08 14.80 5.76
C ALA A 187 -8.43 14.47 4.42
N VAL A 188 -7.22 14.98 4.15
CA VAL A 188 -6.45 14.66 2.94
C VAL A 188 -6.09 13.17 2.89
N PHE A 189 -5.68 12.58 4.02
CA PHE A 189 -5.41 11.14 4.14
C PHE A 189 -6.66 10.33 3.76
N TRP A 190 -7.80 10.58 4.40
CA TRP A 190 -9.04 9.85 4.14
C TRP A 190 -9.56 10.06 2.72
N ALA A 191 -9.46 11.29 2.18
CA ALA A 191 -9.84 11.58 0.81
C ALA A 191 -8.97 10.81 -0.19
N ALA A 192 -7.65 10.78 0.02
CA ALA A 192 -6.73 10.02 -0.82
C ALA A 192 -7.00 8.50 -0.74
N THR A 193 -7.20 7.95 0.46
CA THR A 193 -7.55 6.55 0.66
C THR A 193 -8.88 6.19 -0.01
N PHE A 194 -9.92 7.02 0.13
CA PHE A 194 -11.21 6.78 -0.50
C PHE A 194 -11.13 6.86 -2.03
N PHE A 195 -10.42 7.86 -2.56
CA PHE A 195 -10.14 8.00 -3.99
C PHE A 195 -9.43 6.76 -4.53
N LEU A 196 -8.36 6.30 -3.87
CA LEU A 196 -7.63 5.10 -4.26
C LEU A 196 -8.52 3.84 -4.24
N GLY A 197 -9.38 3.72 -3.22
CA GLY A 197 -10.34 2.61 -3.10
C GLY A 197 -11.36 2.59 -4.24
N ILE A 198 -11.88 3.76 -4.61
CA ILE A 198 -12.76 3.91 -5.77
C ILE A 198 -11.99 3.52 -7.04
N VAL A 199 -10.86 4.17 -7.33
CA VAL A 199 -10.13 3.96 -8.59
C VAL A 199 -9.65 2.51 -8.75
N ALA A 200 -9.16 1.87 -7.68
CA ALA A 200 -8.72 0.48 -7.73
C ALA A 200 -9.88 -0.51 -8.00
N ARG A 201 -11.13 -0.12 -7.71
CA ARG A 201 -12.31 -0.99 -7.75
C ARG A 201 -13.37 -0.59 -8.77
N VAL A 202 -13.29 0.60 -9.38
CA VAL A 202 -14.19 1.02 -10.46
C VAL A 202 -14.06 0.01 -11.59
N ARG A 203 -15.14 -0.74 -11.80
CA ARG A 203 -15.25 -1.61 -12.96
C ARG A 203 -15.70 -0.77 -14.17
N PRO A 204 -15.07 -0.90 -15.34
CA PRO A 204 -15.51 -0.27 -16.56
C PRO A 204 -16.92 -0.74 -16.86
N ARG A 205 -17.83 0.21 -17.11
CA ARG A 205 -19.21 -0.06 -17.53
C ARG A 205 -19.31 -1.12 -18.64
N LYS A 206 -18.32 -1.19 -19.54
CA LYS A 206 -18.26 -2.18 -20.62
C LYS A 206 -18.23 -3.64 -20.12
N VAL A 207 -17.56 -3.94 -19.02
CA VAL A 207 -17.50 -5.31 -18.45
C VAL A 207 -18.82 -5.69 -17.78
N MET A 208 -19.49 -4.73 -17.14
CA MET A 208 -20.83 -4.93 -16.58
C MET A 208 -21.85 -5.22 -17.70
N ILE A 209 -21.81 -4.44 -18.78
CA ILE A 209 -22.68 -4.65 -19.96
C ILE A 209 -22.39 -6.01 -20.61
N LEU A 210 -21.13 -6.39 -20.78
CA LEU A 210 -20.77 -7.70 -21.35
C LEU A 210 -21.27 -8.87 -20.50
N LYS A 211 -21.19 -8.78 -19.16
CA LYS A 211 -21.76 -9.79 -18.26
C LYS A 211 -23.29 -9.83 -18.31
N ILE A 212 -23.95 -8.69 -18.43
CA ILE A 212 -25.42 -8.62 -18.61
C ILE A 212 -25.81 -9.27 -19.94
N MET A 213 -25.10 -8.97 -21.02
CA MET A 213 -25.35 -9.55 -22.35
C MET A 213 -25.08 -11.07 -22.38
N GLN A 214 -24.05 -11.55 -21.68
CA GLN A 214 -23.78 -12.99 -21.55
C GLN A 214 -24.84 -13.70 -20.71
N ARG A 215 -25.27 -13.09 -19.59
CA ARG A 215 -26.34 -13.65 -18.77
C ARG A 215 -27.68 -13.66 -19.49
N ALA A 216 -27.97 -12.64 -20.30
CA ALA A 216 -29.13 -12.61 -21.19
C ALA A 216 -29.06 -13.71 -22.28
N ARG A 217 -27.86 -13.98 -22.84
CA ARG A 217 -27.68 -15.10 -23.79
C ARG A 217 -27.88 -16.47 -23.14
N PHE A 218 -27.38 -16.66 -21.92
CA PHE A 218 -27.56 -17.92 -21.19
C PHE A 218 -29.05 -18.18 -20.87
N LEU A 219 -29.76 -17.15 -20.41
CA LEU A 219 -31.20 -17.22 -20.14
C LEU A 219 -32.04 -17.44 -21.41
N ASN A 220 -31.61 -16.92 -22.56
CA ASN A 220 -32.28 -17.22 -23.83
C ASN A 220 -32.06 -18.66 -24.29
N HIS A 221 -30.90 -19.26 -24.00
CA HIS A 221 -30.62 -20.65 -24.35
C HIS A 221 -31.44 -21.64 -23.49
N GLU A 222 -31.66 -21.33 -22.21
CA GLU A 222 -32.55 -22.12 -21.34
C GLU A 222 -34.05 -21.92 -21.62
N ARG A 223 -34.43 -20.95 -22.46
CA ARG A 223 -35.84 -20.73 -22.85
C ARG A 223 -36.25 -21.58 -24.07
N GLU A 224 -35.29 -22.06 -24.84
CA GLU A 224 -35.51 -22.94 -26.01
C GLU A 224 -35.73 -24.45 -25.79
N PRO A 225 -35.77 -25.05 -24.57
CA PRO A 225 -36.18 -26.45 -24.44
C PRO A 225 -37.70 -26.65 -24.50
N SER A 226 -38.52 -25.60 -24.50
CA SER A 226 -40.00 -25.71 -24.46
C SER A 226 -40.72 -25.59 -25.81
N LEU A 227 -40.00 -25.35 -26.92
CA LEU A 227 -40.59 -25.28 -28.26
C LEU A 227 -40.26 -26.47 -29.17
N LEU A 228 -39.53 -27.47 -28.66
CA LEU A 228 -39.13 -28.67 -29.41
C LEU A 228 -39.78 -29.96 -28.91
N GLU A 229 -40.78 -29.89 -28.04
CA GLU A 229 -41.55 -31.08 -27.57
C GLU A 229 -42.81 -31.38 -28.42
N HIS A 230 -42.90 -30.80 -29.63
CA HIS A 230 -44.01 -31.07 -30.55
C HIS A 230 -43.61 -31.54 -31.95
N GLN A 231 -42.38 -32.03 -32.15
CA GLN A 231 -42.05 -32.81 -33.34
C GLN A 231 -41.44 -34.15 -32.96
N SER A 232 -42.31 -35.15 -32.93
CA SER A 232 -41.98 -36.57 -32.90
C SER A 232 -41.12 -36.96 -34.11
N ASN A 233 -40.16 -37.86 -33.86
CA ASN A 233 -39.60 -38.85 -34.78
C ASN A 233 -38.72 -38.34 -35.93
N ALA A 234 -37.39 -38.34 -35.71
CA ALA A 234 -36.44 -38.94 -36.66
C ALA A 234 -35.04 -39.02 -36.04
N SER A 235 -34.52 -40.25 -35.94
CA SER A 235 -33.11 -40.61 -36.12
C SER A 235 -32.10 -40.20 -35.03
N ALA A 236 -31.34 -41.22 -34.60
CA ALA A 236 -30.21 -41.15 -33.69
C ALA A 236 -29.28 -39.95 -33.97
N VAL A 237 -29.13 -39.08 -32.97
CA VAL A 237 -28.06 -38.09 -32.92
C VAL A 237 -27.36 -38.23 -31.58
N ASP A 238 -26.05 -38.47 -31.69
CA ASP A 238 -25.04 -38.58 -30.65
C ASP A 238 -25.30 -37.66 -29.44
N THR A 239 -25.49 -38.26 -28.26
CA THR A 239 -25.27 -37.59 -26.98
C THR A 239 -23.77 -37.37 -26.76
N SER A 240 -23.21 -36.46 -27.55
CA SER A 240 -21.91 -35.86 -27.30
C SER A 240 -22.05 -34.92 -26.10
N VAL A 241 -21.43 -35.34 -25.00
CA VAL A 241 -21.06 -34.55 -23.83
C VAL A 241 -20.60 -33.16 -24.27
N TYR A 242 -21.37 -32.11 -24.01
CA TYR A 242 -20.84 -30.75 -24.10
C TYR A 242 -19.84 -30.57 -22.95
N PRO A 243 -18.54 -30.42 -23.22
CA PRO A 243 -17.63 -30.02 -22.17
C PRO A 243 -17.98 -28.58 -21.81
N CYS A 244 -18.17 -28.30 -20.51
CA CYS A 244 -18.07 -26.95 -19.96
C CYS A 244 -16.71 -26.39 -20.42
N THR A 245 -16.71 -25.72 -21.56
CA THR A 245 -15.51 -25.16 -22.14
C THR A 245 -15.18 -23.96 -21.27
N ASP A 246 -14.06 -24.03 -20.56
CA ASP A 246 -13.47 -22.94 -19.80
C ASP A 246 -13.51 -21.64 -20.61
N LEU A 247 -14.51 -20.81 -20.33
CA LEU A 247 -14.74 -19.59 -21.10
C LEU A 247 -13.72 -18.55 -20.66
N HIS A 248 -12.60 -18.49 -21.38
CA HIS A 248 -11.69 -17.37 -21.37
C HIS A 248 -12.44 -16.10 -21.82
N LEU A 249 -12.91 -15.32 -20.85
CA LEU A 249 -13.45 -13.98 -21.08
C LEU A 249 -12.42 -13.17 -21.88
N PRO A 250 -12.81 -12.44 -22.94
CA PRO A 250 -11.89 -11.60 -23.68
C PRO A 250 -11.29 -10.58 -22.72
N ARG A 251 -9.96 -10.58 -22.57
CA ARG A 251 -9.25 -9.45 -21.94
C ARG A 251 -9.72 -8.19 -22.63
N THR A 252 -10.40 -7.32 -21.90
CA THR A 252 -10.84 -6.05 -22.48
C THR A 252 -9.59 -5.33 -22.98
N GLY A 253 -9.50 -5.06 -24.28
CA GLY A 253 -8.35 -4.38 -24.90
C GLY A 253 -8.12 -2.93 -24.45
N VAL A 254 -8.72 -2.51 -23.33
CA VAL A 254 -8.46 -1.25 -22.64
C VAL A 254 -7.73 -1.56 -21.33
N PRO A 255 -6.39 -1.64 -21.36
CA PRO A 255 -5.59 -2.13 -20.26
C PRO A 255 -5.47 -1.14 -19.09
N TRP A 256 -6.38 -0.18 -18.89
CA TRP A 256 -6.35 0.75 -17.74
C TRP A 256 -7.53 0.56 -16.79
N CYS A 257 -8.48 -0.31 -17.13
CA CYS A 257 -9.77 -0.40 -16.45
C CYS A 257 -10.07 -1.80 -15.90
N GLU A 258 -9.08 -2.68 -15.73
CA GLU A 258 -9.36 -3.94 -15.01
C GLU A 258 -9.34 -3.67 -13.50
N SER A 259 -10.42 -4.03 -12.81
CA SER A 259 -10.52 -3.90 -11.36
C SER A 259 -9.44 -4.73 -10.68
N MET A 260 -8.72 -4.12 -9.73
CA MET A 260 -7.64 -4.76 -9.00
C MET A 260 -8.17 -5.76 -7.97
N SER A 261 -7.37 -6.76 -7.62
CA SER A 261 -7.71 -7.72 -6.57
C SER A 261 -7.91 -6.99 -5.23
N LYS A 262 -8.68 -7.60 -4.31
CA LYS A 262 -8.85 -7.01 -2.97
C LYS A 262 -7.50 -6.89 -2.24
N PRO A 263 -6.62 -7.92 -2.25
CA PRO A 263 -5.29 -7.81 -1.62
C PRO A 263 -4.40 -6.72 -2.25
N ASP A 264 -4.45 -6.54 -3.57
CA ASP A 264 -3.70 -5.46 -4.25
C ASP A 264 -4.26 -4.09 -3.88
N THR A 265 -5.58 -3.97 -3.77
CA THR A 265 -6.25 -2.73 -3.34
C THR A 265 -5.78 -2.33 -1.94
N VAL A 266 -5.73 -3.27 -0.99
CA VAL A 266 -5.21 -3.01 0.36
C VAL A 266 -3.80 -2.43 0.33
N ALA A 267 -2.90 -3.03 -0.45
CA ALA A 267 -1.54 -2.53 -0.61
C ALA A 267 -1.50 -1.10 -1.19
N ILE A 268 -2.36 -0.81 -2.17
CA ILE A 268 -2.46 0.52 -2.79
C ILE A 268 -2.98 1.57 -1.80
N LEU A 269 -3.98 1.23 -0.99
CA LEU A 269 -4.55 2.14 0.02
C LEU A 269 -3.50 2.59 1.04
N PHE A 270 -2.73 1.65 1.57
CA PHE A 270 -1.66 1.98 2.53
C PHE A 270 -0.51 2.71 1.85
N CYS A 271 -0.03 2.24 0.70
CA CYS A 271 1.13 2.87 0.05
C CYS A 271 0.85 4.24 -0.58
N GLY A 272 -0.36 4.49 -1.06
CA GLY A 272 -0.67 5.71 -1.81
C GLY A 272 -0.95 6.93 -0.94
N ALA A 273 -1.50 6.74 0.26
CA ALA A 273 -1.85 7.85 1.16
C ALA A 273 -0.73 8.21 2.14
N THR A 274 0.04 7.23 2.63
CA THR A 274 1.00 7.43 3.73
C THR A 274 2.23 8.26 3.35
N LYS A 275 2.83 8.89 4.37
CA LYS A 275 3.94 9.84 4.27
C LYS A 275 5.05 9.50 5.27
N SER A 276 6.30 9.65 4.84
CA SER A 276 7.48 9.18 5.57
C SER A 276 8.15 10.29 6.36
N VAL A 277 7.98 10.23 7.68
CA VAL A 277 8.71 11.10 8.63
C VAL A 277 10.22 10.89 8.56
N ALA A 278 10.66 9.64 8.33
CA ALA A 278 12.08 9.28 8.25
C ALA A 278 12.81 10.02 7.12
N MET A 279 12.09 10.28 6.03
CA MET A 279 12.60 10.97 4.85
C MET A 279 12.33 12.47 4.92
N GLY A 280 11.17 12.86 5.46
CA GLY A 280 10.76 14.25 5.54
C GLY A 280 11.59 15.10 6.50
N ILE A 281 11.95 14.57 7.69
CA ILE A 281 12.75 15.33 8.67
C ILE A 281 14.15 15.69 8.15
N PRO A 282 14.96 14.74 7.59
CA PRO A 282 16.23 15.09 6.97
C PRO A 282 16.08 16.08 5.82
N MET A 283 15.03 15.95 5.00
CA MET A 283 14.75 16.88 3.91
C MET A 283 14.46 18.30 4.42
N ILE A 284 13.61 18.46 5.43
CA ILE A 284 13.34 19.76 6.07
C ILE A 284 14.65 20.35 6.61
N LYS A 285 15.48 19.55 7.27
CA LYS A 285 16.76 20.03 7.77
C LYS A 285 17.65 20.52 6.63
N ILE A 286 17.87 19.74 5.59
CA ILE A 286 18.79 20.16 4.53
C ILE A 286 18.25 21.40 3.78
N LEU A 287 16.93 21.49 3.57
CA LEU A 287 16.32 22.65 2.91
C LEU A 287 16.41 23.94 3.74
N TYR A 288 16.37 23.87 5.08
CA TYR A 288 16.23 25.05 5.94
C TYR A 288 17.36 25.28 6.97
N THR A 289 18.37 24.40 7.06
CA THR A 289 19.48 24.53 8.04
C THR A 289 20.70 25.27 7.49
N SER A 290 20.76 25.60 6.19
CA SER A 290 21.89 26.31 5.58
C SER A 290 21.80 27.85 5.64
N GLY A 291 20.94 28.43 6.48
CA GLY A 291 20.79 29.88 6.64
C GLY A 291 20.38 30.34 8.05
N PRO A 292 20.28 31.65 8.32
CA PRO A 292 20.03 32.23 9.65
C PRO A 292 18.64 31.95 10.27
N GLY A 293 17.80 31.14 9.60
CA GLY A 293 16.45 30.75 10.01
C GLY A 293 16.35 29.35 10.63
N SER A 294 17.45 28.84 11.21
CA SER A 294 17.55 27.50 11.83
C SER A 294 16.47 27.18 12.87
N SER A 295 15.80 28.19 13.42
CA SER A 295 14.70 28.05 14.38
C SER A 295 13.36 27.64 13.75
N LEU A 296 13.22 27.65 12.41
CA LEU A 296 11.95 27.32 11.73
C LEU A 296 11.77 25.82 11.45
N ALA A 297 12.84 25.03 11.49
CA ALA A 297 12.79 23.60 11.14
C ALA A 297 11.80 22.81 12.02
N GLY A 298 11.70 23.14 13.31
CA GLY A 298 10.71 22.53 14.21
C GLY A 298 9.27 22.86 13.81
N LEU A 299 9.03 24.08 13.31
CA LEU A 299 7.69 24.49 12.89
C LEU A 299 7.26 23.81 11.59
N LEU A 300 8.19 23.73 10.63
CA LEU A 300 7.99 23.04 9.36
C LEU A 300 7.80 21.53 9.54
N ALA A 301 8.43 20.95 10.56
CA ALA A 301 8.27 19.54 10.92
C ALA A 301 6.96 19.24 11.66
N THR A 302 6.28 20.25 12.23
CA THR A 302 5.10 20.04 13.07
C THR A 302 3.96 19.31 12.33
N PRO A 303 3.53 19.73 11.13
CA PRO A 303 2.51 19.00 10.37
C PRO A 303 2.94 17.57 10.04
N LEU A 304 4.20 17.36 9.63
CA LEU A 304 4.73 16.03 9.33
C LEU A 304 4.65 15.06 10.52
N LEU A 305 4.91 15.56 11.74
CA LEU A 305 4.81 14.77 12.96
C LEU A 305 3.36 14.43 13.32
N ILE A 306 2.44 15.39 13.13
CA ILE A 306 1.00 15.17 13.34
C ILE A 306 0.49 14.12 12.36
N TYR A 307 0.76 14.30 11.06
CA TYR A 307 0.45 13.34 10.01
C TYR A 307 0.98 11.94 10.34
N HIS A 308 2.20 11.85 10.85
CA HIS A 308 2.82 10.57 11.20
C HIS A 308 2.03 9.80 12.27
N VAL A 309 1.53 10.49 13.30
CA VAL A 309 0.72 9.86 14.36
C VAL A 309 -0.67 9.49 13.82
N GLU A 310 -1.30 10.41 13.09
CA GLU A 310 -2.64 10.21 12.53
C GLU A 310 -2.71 9.05 11.54
N GLN A 311 -1.76 8.94 10.61
CA GLN A 311 -1.74 7.84 9.64
C GLN A 311 -1.56 6.47 10.31
N LEU A 312 -0.83 6.40 11.42
CA LEU A 312 -0.65 5.14 12.16
C LEU A 312 -1.94 4.76 12.88
N PHE A 313 -2.60 5.73 13.50
CA PHE A 313 -3.90 5.53 14.16
C PHE A 313 -4.99 5.12 13.17
N PHE A 314 -5.19 5.88 12.10
CA PHE A 314 -6.16 5.56 11.06
C PHE A 314 -5.84 4.25 10.35
N GLY A 315 -4.55 4.03 10.03
CA GLY A 315 -4.10 2.79 9.39
C GLY A 315 -4.39 1.56 10.24
N ALA A 316 -4.06 1.59 11.54
CA ALA A 316 -4.36 0.51 12.46
C ALA A 316 -5.86 0.23 12.60
N GLY A 317 -6.70 1.28 12.69
CA GLY A 317 -8.15 1.13 12.70
C GLY A 317 -8.70 0.48 11.42
N MET A 318 -8.11 0.82 10.27
CA MET A 318 -8.55 0.34 8.96
C MET A 318 -8.19 -1.14 8.70
N VAL A 319 -7.13 -1.66 9.33
CA VAL A 319 -6.67 -3.06 9.17
C VAL A 319 -7.79 -4.06 9.47
N SER A 320 -8.50 -3.89 10.59
CA SER A 320 -9.57 -4.82 11.01
C SER A 320 -10.72 -4.87 10.00
N TRP A 321 -11.07 -3.72 9.44
CA TRP A 321 -12.12 -3.59 8.44
C TRP A 321 -11.67 -4.19 7.10
N LEU A 322 -10.47 -3.86 6.63
CA LEU A 322 -9.91 -4.38 5.38
C LEU A 322 -9.73 -5.89 5.43
N LYS A 323 -9.27 -6.44 6.56
CA LYS A 323 -9.13 -7.89 6.76
C LYS A 323 -10.46 -8.63 6.54
N LYS A 324 -11.55 -8.16 7.17
CA LYS A 324 -12.90 -8.71 6.99
C LYS A 324 -13.39 -8.53 5.54
N TRP A 325 -13.03 -7.43 4.90
CA TRP A 325 -13.41 -7.18 3.51
C TRP A 325 -12.69 -8.11 2.54
N VAL A 326 -11.41 -8.40 2.75
CA VAL A 326 -10.61 -9.35 1.96
C VAL A 326 -11.15 -10.77 2.14
N SER A 327 -11.32 -11.24 3.39
CA SER A 327 -11.75 -12.62 3.69
C SER A 327 -13.10 -12.97 3.03
N ARG A 328 -14.09 -12.06 3.11
CA ARG A 328 -15.39 -12.23 2.43
C ARG A 328 -15.25 -12.40 0.91
N GLY A 329 -14.21 -11.82 0.31
CA GLY A 329 -13.94 -11.98 -1.11
C GLY A 329 -13.40 -13.37 -1.47
N GLU A 330 -12.54 -13.90 -0.63
CA GLU A 330 -11.97 -15.24 -0.79
C GLU A 330 -13.05 -16.32 -0.60
N GLU A 331 -13.89 -16.19 0.43
CA GLU A 331 -15.05 -17.07 0.66
C GLU A 331 -16.00 -17.07 -0.55
N THR A 332 -16.27 -15.90 -1.12
CA THR A 332 -17.11 -15.77 -2.32
C THR A 332 -16.48 -16.49 -3.51
N LEU A 333 -15.16 -16.39 -3.70
CA LEU A 333 -14.46 -17.08 -4.79
C LEU A 333 -14.48 -18.61 -4.60
N ALA A 334 -14.20 -19.07 -3.38
CA ALA A 334 -14.22 -20.50 -3.04
C ALA A 334 -15.60 -21.13 -3.24
N SER A 335 -16.70 -20.38 -3.06
CA SER A 335 -18.06 -20.88 -3.32
C SER A 335 -18.36 -21.18 -4.80
N PHE A 336 -17.55 -20.66 -5.73
CA PHE A 336 -17.68 -20.95 -7.16
C PHE A 336 -16.80 -22.11 -7.62
N ASP A 337 -15.87 -22.58 -6.78
CA ASP A 337 -15.05 -23.74 -7.11
C ASP A 337 -15.90 -25.01 -6.91
N PRO A 338 -16.00 -25.89 -7.93
CA PRO A 338 -16.78 -27.12 -7.80
C PRO A 338 -16.20 -27.97 -6.67
N VAL A 339 -17.06 -28.40 -5.75
CA VAL A 339 -16.69 -29.35 -4.69
C VAL A 339 -16.14 -30.60 -5.38
N PRO A 340 -14.92 -31.06 -5.05
CA PRO A 340 -14.45 -32.33 -5.57
C PRO A 340 -15.45 -33.40 -5.12
N HIS A 341 -16.11 -34.06 -6.08
CA HIS A 341 -16.88 -35.24 -5.78
C HIS A 341 -15.90 -36.26 -5.22
N THR A 342 -15.91 -36.44 -3.90
CA THR A 342 -15.40 -37.65 -3.28
C THR A 342 -16.29 -38.77 -3.81
N HIS A 343 -15.77 -39.53 -4.78
CA HIS A 343 -16.29 -40.86 -5.05
C HIS A 343 -16.09 -41.68 -3.78
N GLY A 344 -17.11 -41.64 -2.91
CA GLY A 344 -17.28 -42.60 -1.85
C GLY A 344 -17.81 -43.89 -2.46
N GLU A 345 -17.21 -44.99 -2.01
CA GLU A 345 -17.77 -46.34 -2.05
C GLU A 345 -17.69 -47.07 -3.39
N ASP A 346 -16.53 -47.71 -3.60
CA ASP A 346 -16.43 -49.07 -4.12
C ASP A 346 -15.14 -49.69 -3.57
N SER A 347 -15.18 -50.10 -2.29
CA SER A 347 -14.09 -50.87 -1.66
C SER A 347 -14.66 -51.92 -0.70
N LEU A 348 -15.70 -52.62 -1.16
CA LEU A 348 -16.03 -53.94 -0.69
C LEU A 348 -16.04 -54.84 -1.91
N LEU A 349 -15.33 -55.97 -1.84
CA LEU A 349 -15.13 -57.00 -2.87
C LEU A 349 -13.93 -56.75 -3.83
N ASN A 350 -12.72 -57.15 -3.44
CA ASN A 350 -12.15 -58.41 -3.92
C ASN A 350 -10.81 -58.73 -3.26
N GLY A 351 -10.65 -59.98 -2.82
CA GLY A 351 -9.39 -60.50 -2.29
C GLY A 351 -8.45 -61.02 -3.38
N ASN A 352 -7.18 -61.16 -2.97
CA ASN A 352 -6.10 -61.97 -3.55
C ASN A 352 -5.58 -61.62 -4.96
N GLY A 353 -4.26 -61.40 -5.04
CA GLY A 353 -3.52 -61.56 -6.31
C GLY A 353 -2.24 -60.74 -6.44
N HIS A 354 -1.13 -61.41 -6.17
CA HIS A 354 0.23 -61.28 -6.73
C HIS A 354 0.58 -60.17 -7.77
N ASP A 355 1.80 -59.64 -7.56
CA ASP A 355 2.90 -59.42 -8.52
C ASP A 355 3.08 -58.13 -9.36
N SER A 356 4.35 -57.66 -9.27
CA SER A 356 5.23 -57.03 -10.28
C SER A 356 4.92 -55.67 -10.93
N ASP A 357 5.78 -54.70 -10.60
CA ASP A 357 6.67 -53.93 -11.50
C ASP A 357 6.11 -53.32 -12.81
N HIS A 358 6.03 -51.97 -12.89
CA HIS A 358 6.64 -51.12 -13.94
C HIS A 358 6.10 -49.67 -13.99
N GLY A 359 7.01 -48.69 -13.83
CA GLY A 359 7.20 -47.59 -14.79
C GLY A 359 6.31 -46.32 -14.80
N ARG A 360 7.00 -45.16 -14.73
CA ARG A 360 6.69 -43.81 -15.30
C ARG A 360 5.80 -42.81 -14.53
N ASN A 361 6.49 -41.87 -13.88
CA ASN A 361 6.59 -40.45 -14.25
C ASN A 361 5.30 -39.64 -14.59
N ARG A 362 4.85 -38.76 -13.67
CA ARG A 362 4.67 -37.31 -13.94
C ARG A 362 4.10 -36.52 -12.74
N ASN A 363 4.84 -35.46 -12.38
CA ASN A 363 4.43 -34.18 -11.80
C ASN A 363 2.95 -34.04 -11.35
N LYS A 364 2.74 -34.09 -10.03
CA LYS A 364 1.51 -33.61 -9.38
C LYS A 364 1.92 -32.52 -8.39
N TRP A 365 1.77 -31.27 -8.80
CA TRP A 365 1.84 -30.13 -7.88
C TRP A 365 0.50 -30.07 -7.16
N SER A 366 0.43 -30.62 -5.94
CA SER A 366 -0.74 -30.51 -5.08
C SER A 366 -0.73 -29.20 -4.32
N SER A 367 -1.80 -28.45 -4.48
CA SER A 367 -2.10 -27.14 -3.90
C SER A 367 -2.36 -27.15 -2.38
N THR A 368 -1.69 -28.02 -1.61
CA THR A 368 -2.02 -28.25 -0.19
C THR A 368 -0.90 -27.92 0.79
N ASP A 369 0.31 -27.54 0.32
CA ASP A 369 1.46 -27.26 1.21
C ASP A 369 1.71 -25.77 1.43
N ARG A 370 0.67 -25.01 1.78
CA ARG A 370 0.87 -23.59 2.10
C ARG A 370 0.08 -23.04 3.28
N ILE A 371 -0.10 -23.80 4.36
CA ILE A 371 -0.36 -23.23 5.70
C ILE A 371 0.29 -24.11 6.77
N ASN A 372 1.54 -23.83 7.12
CA ASN A 372 2.03 -24.08 8.48
C ASN A 372 3.37 -23.40 8.72
N TYR A 373 3.35 -22.18 9.26
CA TYR A 373 4.42 -21.66 10.12
C TYR A 373 3.83 -20.60 11.07
N GLY A 374 3.87 -20.88 12.38
CA GLY A 374 4.05 -19.82 13.38
C GLY A 374 2.87 -19.47 14.30
N ALA A 375 2.08 -20.43 14.77
CA ALA A 375 1.32 -20.25 16.00
C ALA A 375 2.21 -20.62 17.20
N THR A 376 2.99 -19.68 17.72
CA THR A 376 3.53 -19.79 19.09
C THR A 376 2.48 -19.25 20.05
N SER A 377 1.70 -20.17 20.60
CA SER A 377 0.90 -19.99 21.80
C SER A 377 1.81 -19.65 22.98
N VAL A 378 1.55 -18.52 23.64
CA VAL A 378 2.07 -18.24 24.97
C VAL A 378 1.13 -18.92 25.97
N PRO A 379 1.59 -19.85 26.83
CA PRO A 379 0.73 -20.42 27.85
C PRO A 379 0.57 -19.44 29.02
N VAL A 380 -0.69 -19.18 29.37
CA VAL A 380 -1.09 -18.60 30.65
C VAL A 380 -0.86 -19.66 31.73
N ALA A 381 0.07 -19.43 32.64
CA ALA A 381 0.22 -20.21 33.86
C ALA A 381 -0.19 -19.34 35.05
N SER A 382 -1.31 -19.68 35.67
CA SER A 382 -1.71 -19.19 36.99
C SER A 382 -1.46 -20.27 38.05
N SER A 383 -0.98 -19.82 39.22
CA SER A 383 -1.05 -20.48 40.54
C SER A 383 -0.04 -21.60 40.85
N ALA A 384 0.93 -21.33 41.75
CA ALA A 384 0.83 -21.70 43.17
C ALA A 384 2.20 -21.71 43.89
N ALA A 385 2.18 -21.25 45.14
CA ALA A 385 3.02 -21.65 46.27
C ALA A 385 4.44 -21.05 46.46
N GLN A 386 4.55 -20.41 47.62
CA GLN A 386 5.71 -20.01 48.45
C GLN A 386 6.42 -18.70 48.13
#